data_AF-A0A3N4ASQ5-F1
#
_entry.id   AF-A0A3N4ASQ5-F1
#
_cell.length_a   1.000
_cell.length_b   1.000
_cell.length_c   1.000
_cell.angle_alpha   90.00
_cell.angle_beta   90.00
_cell.angle_gamma   90.00
#
_symmetry.space_group_name_H-M   'P 1'
#
loop_
_entity.id
_entity.type
_entity.pdbx_description
1 polymer ?
#
loop_
_entity_poly.entity_id
_entity_poly.type
_entity_poly.pdbx_seq_one_letter_code
_entity_poly.pdbx_strand_id
1 'polypeptide(L)'
;MNEIVLRKVGWQPAGQDSFARVDFEIDTPSRRYHTYIAGAGIQQQPGIEAGVALAILAAMRTGRDLRVEGALSNTFLQGLGLYIERFVKSFPDFKPIKVIPASVYDASSPELPSTRCGSFFSGGVDSFFTLIKGAADITDIIYIHGFDVRLDDFSRREAVDSMGAAVAAEFGVRYCSVESNMGKVLQAFGSWPQHAHGLAMIAVARMFAGAIAQIRIPGTFSIGEQKPWGSWLLTDPLFSDERLRIVHDACDARRMDKIRRLAQSPLALRHLRVCWESVDGMYNCCRCEKCLRTMTSLDILGVLDQSTAFALPLEYEQVAAVCLPRNGLRIFPRENLSMLKETGKCMPELEAALYRQLHRPIWFSRLRLKWRKRLVRWGRLVHLQDKRDA
;
A
#
# COMPACT_ATOMS: atom_id res chain seq x y z
N MET A 1 8.39 -27.87 -14.93
CA MET A 1 9.31 -26.95 -14.23
C MET A 1 9.20 -27.24 -12.74
N ASN A 2 10.28 -27.66 -12.08
CA ASN A 2 10.24 -28.03 -10.65
C ASN A 2 10.42 -26.82 -9.72
N GLU A 3 10.96 -25.73 -10.23
CA GLU A 3 11.32 -24.52 -9.49
C GLU A 3 10.54 -23.29 -10.01
N ILE A 4 10.56 -22.20 -9.25
CA ILE A 4 10.25 -20.85 -9.75
C ILE A 4 11.57 -20.24 -10.22
N VAL A 5 11.60 -19.63 -11.41
CA VAL A 5 12.82 -18.99 -11.92
C VAL A 5 12.61 -17.49 -12.06
N LEU A 6 13.50 -16.70 -11.46
CA LEU A 6 13.54 -15.25 -11.56
C LEU A 6 14.73 -14.80 -12.40
N ARG A 7 14.49 -13.90 -13.35
CA ARG A 7 15.53 -13.27 -14.18
C ARG A 7 15.33 -11.76 -14.25
N LYS A 8 16.42 -11.01 -14.35
CA LYS A 8 16.39 -9.61 -14.86
C LYS A 8 16.61 -9.67 -16.37
N VAL A 9 15.63 -9.21 -17.14
CA VAL A 9 15.66 -9.28 -18.61
C VAL A 9 16.05 -7.95 -19.24
N GLY A 10 16.04 -6.85 -18.48
CA GLY A 10 16.45 -5.54 -19.00
C GLY A 10 16.75 -4.53 -17.90
N TRP A 11 17.66 -3.62 -18.21
CA TRP A 11 17.85 -2.35 -17.54
C TRP A 11 17.91 -1.25 -18.59
N GLN A 12 17.12 -0.20 -18.40
CA GLN A 12 17.11 1.00 -19.23
C GLN A 12 17.44 2.18 -18.30
N PRO A 13 18.54 2.92 -18.54
CA PRO A 13 18.82 4.13 -17.78
C PRO A 13 17.78 5.20 -18.09
N ALA A 14 17.69 6.22 -17.23
CA ALA A 14 16.84 7.38 -17.51
C ALA A 14 17.34 8.09 -18.78
N GLY A 15 16.41 8.45 -19.65
CA GLY A 15 16.65 9.26 -20.84
C GLY A 15 16.09 10.67 -20.66
N GLN A 16 16.14 11.48 -21.73
CA GLN A 16 15.61 12.85 -21.72
C GLN A 16 14.10 12.89 -21.41
N ASP A 17 13.33 11.93 -21.95
CA ASP A 17 11.87 11.85 -21.81
C ASP A 17 11.39 10.50 -21.24
N SER A 18 12.29 9.71 -20.64
CA SER A 18 11.96 8.38 -20.13
C SER A 18 12.57 8.11 -18.77
N PHE A 19 11.78 7.55 -17.85
CA PHE A 19 12.29 7.09 -16.57
C PHE A 19 13.24 5.91 -16.73
N ALA A 20 14.17 5.76 -15.78
CA ALA A 20 14.91 4.53 -15.64
C ALA A 20 13.94 3.38 -15.38
N ARG A 21 14.26 2.19 -15.89
CA ARG A 21 13.39 1.00 -15.85
C ARG A 21 14.20 -0.27 -15.70
N VAL A 22 13.70 -1.17 -14.85
CA VAL A 22 14.16 -2.56 -14.76
C VAL A 22 13.01 -3.49 -15.12
N ASP A 23 13.32 -4.53 -15.89
CA ASP A 23 12.37 -5.57 -16.28
C ASP A 23 12.81 -6.93 -15.71
N PHE A 24 11.84 -7.65 -15.14
CA PHE A 24 11.99 -8.98 -14.60
C PHE A 24 11.05 -9.97 -15.28
N GLU A 25 11.52 -11.21 -15.41
CA GLU A 25 10.72 -12.36 -15.80
C GLU A 25 10.65 -13.35 -14.63
N ILE A 26 9.44 -13.76 -14.28
CA ILE A 26 9.18 -14.76 -13.24
C ILE A 26 8.45 -15.92 -13.89
N ASP A 27 9.19 -17.01 -14.09
CA ASP A 27 8.69 -18.26 -14.64
C ASP A 27 8.08 -19.12 -13.54
N THR A 28 6.80 -19.45 -13.70
CA THR A 28 6.08 -20.39 -12.85
C THR A 28 5.58 -21.56 -13.71
N PRO A 29 5.26 -22.72 -13.12
CA PRO A 29 4.80 -23.89 -13.89
C PRO A 29 3.58 -23.63 -14.78
N SER A 30 2.71 -22.70 -14.40
CA SER A 30 1.47 -22.41 -15.11
C SER A 30 1.55 -21.19 -16.03
N ARG A 31 2.45 -20.25 -15.73
CA ARG A 31 2.50 -18.96 -16.41
C ARG A 31 3.84 -18.26 -16.21
N ARG A 32 4.28 -17.55 -17.25
CA ARG A 32 5.33 -16.53 -17.19
C ARG A 32 4.76 -15.15 -16.88
N TYR A 33 5.36 -14.46 -15.92
CA TYR A 33 5.03 -13.08 -15.58
C TYR A 33 6.16 -12.15 -15.99
N HIS A 34 5.81 -11.11 -16.77
CA HIS A 34 6.69 -9.98 -17.04
C HIS A 34 6.31 -8.84 -16.13
N THR A 35 7.24 -8.43 -15.26
CA THR A 35 7.03 -7.35 -14.31
C THR A 35 8.13 -6.32 -14.42
N TYR A 36 7.79 -5.04 -14.29
CA TYR A 36 8.78 -3.96 -14.38
C TYR A 36 8.66 -2.99 -13.21
N ILE A 37 9.72 -2.25 -12.93
CA ILE A 37 9.70 -1.08 -12.04
C ILE A 37 10.37 0.06 -12.82
N ALA A 38 9.66 1.16 -13.00
CA ALA A 38 10.19 2.36 -13.65
C ALA A 38 9.90 3.60 -12.81
N GLY A 39 10.81 4.57 -12.76
CA GLY A 39 10.54 5.79 -12.00
C GLY A 39 11.75 6.71 -11.88
N ALA A 40 11.50 7.91 -11.36
CA ALA A 40 12.56 8.86 -11.09
C ALA A 40 13.42 8.41 -9.90
N GLY A 41 14.74 8.47 -10.05
CA GLY A 41 15.69 8.23 -8.96
C GLY A 41 15.99 6.76 -8.65
N ILE A 42 15.34 5.79 -9.31
CA ILE A 42 15.74 4.38 -9.19
C ILE A 42 17.13 4.16 -9.82
N GLN A 43 17.91 3.26 -9.24
CA GLN A 43 19.30 3.00 -9.61
C GLN A 43 19.48 1.59 -10.17
N GLN A 44 20.47 1.42 -11.05
CA GLN A 44 20.91 0.08 -11.44
C GLN A 44 21.49 -0.61 -10.21
N GLN A 45 21.00 -1.81 -9.93
CA GLN A 45 21.47 -2.60 -8.80
C GLN A 45 22.46 -3.69 -9.27
N PRO A 46 23.49 -4.02 -8.47
CA PRO A 46 24.40 -5.13 -8.75
C PRO A 46 23.67 -6.48 -8.70
N GLY A 47 22.74 -6.63 -7.76
CA GLY A 47 21.86 -7.78 -7.62
C GLY A 47 20.47 -7.59 -8.20
N ILE A 48 19.62 -8.60 -7.98
CA ILE A 48 18.21 -8.61 -8.41
C ILE A 48 17.23 -8.80 -7.25
N GLU A 49 17.58 -8.26 -6.07
CA GLU A 49 16.82 -8.35 -4.82
C GLU A 49 15.37 -7.85 -4.97
N ALA A 50 15.15 -6.80 -5.76
CA ALA A 50 13.81 -6.29 -6.06
C ALA A 50 12.94 -7.37 -6.72
N GLY A 51 13.49 -8.12 -7.67
CA GLY A 51 12.80 -9.23 -8.32
C GLY A 51 12.47 -10.37 -7.34
N VAL A 52 13.32 -10.62 -6.35
CA VAL A 52 13.08 -11.66 -5.33
C VAL A 52 11.85 -11.33 -4.50
N ALA A 53 11.69 -10.07 -4.08
CA ALA A 53 10.49 -9.63 -3.38
C ALA A 53 9.20 -9.83 -4.22
N LEU A 54 9.30 -9.71 -5.55
CA LEU A 54 8.17 -9.95 -6.46
C LEU A 54 7.86 -11.44 -6.70
N ALA A 55 8.88 -12.31 -6.63
CA ALA A 55 8.75 -13.74 -6.92
C ALA A 55 8.50 -14.62 -5.69
N ILE A 56 8.87 -14.17 -4.49
CA ILE A 56 8.93 -15.03 -3.29
C ILE A 56 7.57 -15.64 -2.90
N LEU A 57 6.45 -14.92 -3.11
CA LEU A 57 5.12 -15.48 -2.86
C LEU A 57 4.81 -16.66 -3.79
N ALA A 58 5.25 -16.63 -5.05
CA ALA A 58 5.01 -17.72 -5.99
C ALA A 58 5.73 -18.99 -5.53
N ALA A 59 6.99 -18.86 -5.11
CA ALA A 59 7.80 -19.95 -4.58
C ALA A 59 7.16 -20.56 -3.33
N MET A 60 6.91 -19.74 -2.30
CA MET A 60 6.35 -20.20 -1.04
C MET A 60 4.93 -20.77 -1.18
N ARG A 61 4.08 -20.18 -2.04
CA ARG A 61 2.69 -20.66 -2.26
C ARG A 61 2.66 -22.02 -2.96
N THR A 62 3.63 -22.27 -3.85
CA THR A 62 3.70 -23.53 -4.60
C THR A 62 4.59 -24.58 -3.93
N GLY A 63 5.37 -24.20 -2.92
CA GLY A 63 6.35 -25.06 -2.26
C GLY A 63 7.49 -25.45 -3.19
N ARG A 64 7.89 -24.54 -4.08
CA ARG A 64 8.96 -24.75 -5.05
C ARG A 64 10.09 -23.79 -4.73
N ASP A 65 11.32 -24.29 -4.80
CA ASP A 65 12.50 -23.46 -4.60
C ASP A 65 12.57 -22.33 -5.63
N LEU A 66 13.13 -21.20 -5.22
CA LEU A 66 13.30 -20.02 -6.04
C LEU A 66 14.73 -19.98 -6.58
N ARG A 67 14.90 -20.31 -7.85
CA ARG A 67 16.15 -20.11 -8.58
C ARG A 67 16.22 -18.65 -9.06
N VAL A 68 17.30 -17.97 -8.72
CA VAL A 68 17.51 -16.55 -9.03
C VAL A 68 18.69 -16.44 -9.99
N GLU A 69 18.44 -16.10 -11.26
CA GLU A 69 19.50 -15.94 -12.27
C GLU A 69 20.11 -14.54 -12.20
N GLY A 70 20.68 -14.24 -11.04
CA GLY A 70 21.37 -13.00 -10.74
C GLY A 70 21.99 -13.07 -9.34
N ALA A 71 22.76 -12.03 -9.01
CA ALA A 71 23.40 -11.94 -7.72
C ALA A 71 22.43 -11.48 -6.62
N LEU A 72 22.68 -11.88 -5.38
CA LEU A 72 22.04 -11.34 -4.17
C LEU A 72 23.11 -10.98 -3.14
N SER A 73 22.90 -9.91 -2.36
CA SER A 73 23.82 -9.61 -1.27
C SER A 73 23.72 -10.64 -0.16
N ASN A 74 24.82 -10.92 0.53
CA ASN A 74 24.86 -11.85 1.67
C ASN A 74 23.89 -11.42 2.78
N THR A 75 23.90 -10.13 3.15
CA THR A 75 23.01 -9.55 4.17
C THR A 75 21.53 -9.69 3.79
N PHE A 76 21.18 -9.42 2.53
CA PHE A 76 19.81 -9.60 2.03
C PHE A 76 19.39 -11.08 2.07
N LEU A 77 20.26 -11.99 1.64
CA LEU A 77 19.95 -13.43 1.59
C LEU A 77 19.71 -14.00 3.02
N GLN A 78 20.50 -13.57 4.00
CA GLN A 78 20.29 -13.94 5.41
C GLN A 78 18.95 -13.42 5.94
N GLY A 79 18.66 -12.14 5.70
CA GLY A 79 17.38 -11.54 6.09
C GLY A 79 16.17 -12.20 5.41
N LEU A 80 16.32 -12.59 4.14
CA LEU A 80 15.30 -13.32 3.40
C LEU A 80 15.01 -14.71 4.02
N GLY A 81 16.03 -15.41 4.52
CA GLY A 81 15.85 -16.66 5.26
C GLY A 81 14.95 -16.47 6.50
N LEU A 82 15.24 -15.43 7.29
CA LEU A 82 14.42 -15.07 8.46
C LEU A 82 13.00 -14.63 8.07
N TYR A 83 12.86 -13.95 6.93
CA TYR A 83 11.56 -13.57 6.39
C TYR A 83 10.71 -14.81 6.08
N ILE A 84 11.26 -15.78 5.33
CA ILE A 84 10.56 -17.01 4.95
C ILE A 84 10.10 -17.77 6.20
N GLU A 85 10.98 -17.91 7.21
CA GLU A 85 10.65 -18.56 8.48
C GLU A 85 9.46 -17.89 9.18
N ARG A 86 9.52 -16.56 9.38
CA ARG A 86 8.48 -15.78 10.06
C ARG A 86 7.16 -15.79 9.27
N PHE A 87 7.27 -15.68 7.95
CA PHE A 87 6.11 -15.60 7.06
C PHE A 87 5.35 -16.93 7.02
N VAL A 88 6.04 -18.05 6.79
CA VAL A 88 5.43 -19.38 6.72
C VAL A 88 4.82 -19.79 8.06
N LYS A 89 5.48 -19.48 9.19
CA LYS A 89 4.92 -19.69 10.53
C LYS A 89 3.60 -18.93 10.74
N SER A 90 3.45 -17.77 10.09
CA SER A 90 2.28 -16.91 10.24
C SER A 90 1.17 -17.20 9.24
N PHE A 91 1.49 -17.80 8.09
CA PHE A 91 0.57 -18.06 6.99
C PHE A 91 0.69 -19.53 6.51
N PRO A 92 -0.09 -20.46 7.10
CA PRO A 92 0.07 -21.91 6.90
C PRO A 92 -0.09 -22.42 5.46
N ASP A 93 -0.74 -21.65 4.57
CA ASP A 93 -0.86 -22.03 3.16
C ASP A 93 0.45 -21.87 2.35
N PHE A 94 1.47 -21.27 2.96
CA PHE A 94 2.78 -21.07 2.37
C PHE A 94 3.77 -22.06 2.97
N LYS A 95 4.78 -22.44 2.19
CA LYS A 95 5.75 -23.49 2.55
C LYS A 95 7.15 -22.90 2.62
N PRO A 96 8.03 -23.47 3.48
CA PRO A 96 9.44 -23.10 3.45
C PRO A 96 10.02 -23.52 2.10
N ILE A 97 10.93 -22.70 1.57
CA ILE A 97 11.60 -22.91 0.29
C ILE A 97 13.06 -22.49 0.40
N LYS A 98 13.91 -22.98 -0.51
CA LYS A 98 15.27 -22.46 -0.70
C LYS A 98 15.27 -21.35 -1.74
N VAL A 99 16.12 -20.35 -1.53
CA VAL A 99 16.41 -19.30 -2.51
C VAL A 99 17.85 -19.51 -2.98
N ILE A 100 18.01 -19.75 -4.28
CA ILE A 100 19.26 -20.23 -4.88
C ILE A 100 19.72 -19.19 -5.92
N PRO A 101 20.56 -18.22 -5.53
CA PRO A 101 21.11 -17.25 -6.47
C PRO A 101 22.23 -17.82 -7.33
N ALA A 102 22.42 -17.24 -8.51
CA ALA A 102 23.51 -17.58 -9.42
C ALA A 102 24.88 -17.20 -8.82
N SER A 103 24.91 -16.14 -8.02
CA SER A 103 26.08 -15.72 -7.25
C SER A 103 25.67 -14.91 -6.02
N VAL A 104 26.60 -14.72 -5.10
CA VAL A 104 26.44 -13.82 -3.95
C VAL A 104 27.50 -12.72 -4.01
N TYR A 105 27.21 -11.58 -3.39
CA TYR A 105 28.18 -10.50 -3.20
C TYR A 105 28.04 -9.91 -1.79
N ASP A 106 29.09 -9.25 -1.33
CA ASP A 106 29.04 -8.45 -0.11
C ASP A 106 28.61 -7.03 -0.47
N ALA A 107 27.48 -6.60 0.07
CA ALA A 107 27.05 -5.22 -0.08
C ALA A 107 27.94 -4.34 0.80
N SER A 108 28.44 -3.26 0.22
CA SER A 108 29.21 -2.24 0.93
C SER A 108 28.45 -0.93 0.92
N SER A 109 28.56 -0.18 2.01
CA SER A 109 28.15 1.21 2.00
C SER A 109 28.99 1.97 0.97
N PRO A 110 28.40 2.87 0.18
CA PRO A 110 29.18 3.74 -0.69
C PRO A 110 30.15 4.59 0.16
N GLU A 111 31.30 4.97 -0.43
CA GLU A 111 32.35 5.76 0.26
C GLU A 111 31.80 7.05 0.90
N LEU A 112 30.79 7.65 0.25
CA LEU A 112 29.99 8.73 0.78
C LEU A 112 28.54 8.25 0.94
N PRO A 113 28.14 7.81 2.15
CA PRO A 113 26.78 7.38 2.42
C PRO A 113 25.78 8.50 2.20
N SER A 114 24.70 8.20 1.47
CA SER A 114 23.55 9.09 1.38
C SER A 114 22.99 9.36 2.79
N THR A 115 22.54 10.58 3.06
CA THR A 115 21.81 10.91 4.29
C THR A 115 20.29 10.98 4.07
N ARG A 116 19.83 10.70 2.84
CA ARG A 116 18.42 10.79 2.46
C ARG A 116 17.57 9.75 3.18
N CYS A 117 16.39 10.16 3.61
CA CYS A 117 15.37 9.33 4.21
C CYS A 117 14.07 9.44 3.39
N GLY A 118 13.70 8.34 2.73
CA GLY A 118 12.44 8.23 1.99
C GLY A 118 11.30 7.71 2.86
N SER A 119 10.06 8.00 2.46
CA SER A 119 8.86 7.38 3.01
C SER A 119 7.88 7.06 1.89
N PHE A 120 7.26 5.87 1.93
CA PHE A 120 6.16 5.59 1.00
C PHE A 120 4.96 6.48 1.31
N PHE A 121 4.39 7.09 0.27
CA PHE A 121 3.37 8.10 0.44
C PHE A 121 2.22 7.94 -0.55
N SER A 122 1.11 7.40 -0.05
CA SER A 122 -0.12 7.20 -0.85
C SER A 122 -1.11 8.38 -0.78
N GLY A 123 -0.86 9.34 0.10
CA GLY A 123 -1.85 10.35 0.51
C GLY A 123 -2.87 9.82 1.53
N GLY A 124 -2.77 8.57 1.97
CA GLY A 124 -3.64 8.01 3.01
C GLY A 124 -3.24 8.41 4.44
N VAL A 125 -4.09 8.04 5.40
CA VAL A 125 -3.93 8.37 6.83
C VAL A 125 -2.56 7.96 7.37
N ASP A 126 -2.14 6.72 7.11
CA ASP A 126 -0.88 6.18 7.64
C ASP A 126 0.33 6.89 7.04
N SER A 127 0.35 7.09 5.72
CA SER A 127 1.47 7.78 5.05
C SER A 127 1.58 9.27 5.42
N PHE A 128 0.45 9.98 5.57
CA PHE A 128 0.46 11.36 6.05
C PHE A 128 0.95 11.46 7.49
N PHE A 129 0.52 10.53 8.33
CA PHE A 129 0.97 10.51 9.72
C PHE A 129 2.48 10.26 9.82
N THR A 130 3.02 9.30 9.08
CA THR A 130 4.47 9.06 9.00
C THR A 130 5.22 10.30 8.50
N LEU A 131 4.72 10.98 7.46
CA LEU A 131 5.33 12.20 6.94
C LEU A 131 5.36 13.33 7.98
N ILE A 132 4.21 13.62 8.62
CA ILE A 132 4.12 14.68 9.65
C ILE A 132 5.00 14.35 10.86
N LYS A 133 4.99 13.09 11.32
CA LYS A 133 5.80 12.64 12.45
C LYS A 133 7.31 12.73 12.14
N GLY A 134 7.70 12.43 10.91
CA GLY A 134 9.09 12.38 10.45
C GLY A 134 9.54 13.62 9.67
N ALA A 135 8.83 14.75 9.77
CA ALA A 135 9.05 15.92 8.91
C ALA A 135 10.48 16.49 8.98
N ALA A 136 11.18 16.31 10.10
CA ALA A 136 12.57 16.75 10.26
C ALA A 136 13.58 15.84 9.53
N ASP A 137 13.24 14.57 9.32
CA ASP A 137 14.17 13.57 8.78
C ASP A 137 13.86 13.22 7.32
N ILE A 138 12.58 13.20 6.94
CA ILE A 138 12.14 12.69 5.63
C ILE A 138 12.49 13.71 4.55
N THR A 139 13.26 13.27 3.55
CA THR A 139 13.71 14.08 2.41
C THR A 139 13.00 13.72 1.11
N ASP A 140 12.35 12.55 1.06
CA ASP A 140 11.72 12.01 -0.14
C ASP A 140 10.39 11.33 0.22
N ILE A 141 9.35 11.58 -0.58
CA ILE A 141 8.10 10.82 -0.54
C ILE A 141 7.96 10.01 -1.84
N ILE A 142 7.67 8.72 -1.71
CA ILE A 142 7.67 7.76 -2.82
C ILE A 142 6.26 7.27 -3.07
N TYR A 143 5.71 7.51 -4.26
CA TYR A 143 4.43 6.95 -4.68
C TYR A 143 4.61 5.85 -5.73
N ILE A 144 3.74 4.85 -5.70
CA ILE A 144 3.78 3.71 -6.63
C ILE A 144 2.48 3.64 -7.44
N HIS A 145 2.52 4.07 -8.70
CA HIS A 145 1.47 3.81 -9.69
C HIS A 145 1.39 2.31 -10.02
N GLY A 146 0.17 1.80 -10.20
CA GLY A 146 -0.09 0.37 -10.38
C GLY A 146 -0.18 -0.42 -9.07
N PHE A 147 -0.04 0.25 -7.92
CA PHE A 147 -0.22 -0.32 -6.58
C PHE A 147 -1.69 -0.30 -6.15
N ASP A 148 -2.29 0.89 -6.09
CA ASP A 148 -3.70 1.10 -5.74
C ASP A 148 -4.49 1.83 -6.83
N VAL A 149 -3.83 2.68 -7.63
CA VAL A 149 -4.37 3.26 -8.87
C VAL A 149 -3.91 2.43 -10.06
N ARG A 150 -4.81 2.12 -10.98
CA ARG A 150 -4.47 1.32 -12.17
C ARG A 150 -3.60 2.13 -13.13
N LEU A 151 -2.70 1.46 -13.85
CA LEU A 151 -1.79 2.12 -14.80
C LEU A 151 -2.52 2.77 -15.99
N ASP A 152 -3.71 2.27 -16.34
CA ASP A 152 -4.56 2.80 -17.42
C ASP A 152 -5.55 3.89 -16.96
N ASP A 153 -5.56 4.26 -15.68
CA ASP A 153 -6.40 5.32 -15.11
C ASP A 153 -5.65 6.67 -15.12
N PHE A 154 -5.35 7.21 -16.30
CA PHE A 154 -4.48 8.37 -16.50
C PHE A 154 -4.92 9.61 -15.70
N SER A 155 -6.22 9.92 -15.70
CA SER A 155 -6.76 11.07 -14.95
C SER A 155 -6.51 10.96 -13.45
N ARG A 156 -6.65 9.76 -12.88
CA ARG A 156 -6.42 9.55 -11.45
C ARG A 156 -4.93 9.56 -11.13
N ARG A 157 -4.09 9.05 -12.03
CA ARG A 157 -2.64 9.12 -11.90
C ARG A 157 -2.18 10.59 -11.83
N GLU A 158 -2.62 11.42 -12.76
CA GLU A 158 -2.33 12.86 -12.79
C GLU A 158 -2.80 13.58 -11.52
N ALA A 159 -4.01 13.27 -11.04
CA ALA A 159 -4.52 13.84 -9.79
C ALA A 159 -3.67 13.42 -8.56
N VAL A 160 -3.17 12.18 -8.54
CA VAL A 160 -2.30 11.70 -7.47
C VAL A 160 -0.90 12.31 -7.56
N ASP A 161 -0.32 12.43 -8.76
CA ASP A 161 0.96 13.10 -8.95
C ASP A 161 0.87 14.58 -8.55
N SER A 162 -0.24 15.26 -8.89
CA SER A 162 -0.51 16.65 -8.49
C SER A 162 -0.62 16.81 -6.97
N MET A 163 -1.31 15.88 -6.29
CA MET A 163 -1.34 15.86 -4.83
C MET A 163 0.05 15.59 -4.24
N GLY A 164 0.79 14.63 -4.79
CA GLY A 164 2.15 14.31 -4.35
C GLY A 164 3.09 15.51 -4.47
N ALA A 165 3.03 16.22 -5.60
CA ALA A 165 3.81 17.43 -5.85
C ALA A 165 3.42 18.57 -4.89
N ALA A 166 2.12 18.81 -4.66
CA ALA A 166 1.66 19.84 -3.72
C ALA A 166 2.13 19.57 -2.28
N VAL A 167 2.00 18.32 -1.80
CA VAL A 167 2.48 17.92 -0.48
C VAL A 167 4.00 18.03 -0.41
N ALA A 168 4.73 17.60 -1.44
CA ALA A 168 6.18 17.67 -1.48
C ALA A 168 6.68 19.12 -1.40
N ALA A 169 6.05 20.04 -2.14
CA ALA A 169 6.39 21.46 -2.12
C ALA A 169 6.17 22.08 -0.73
N GLU A 170 5.05 21.77 -0.06
CA GLU A 170 4.74 22.33 1.26
C GLU A 170 5.65 21.79 2.38
N PHE A 171 6.09 20.53 2.27
CA PHE A 171 7.05 19.94 3.22
C PHE A 171 8.52 20.19 2.88
N GLY A 172 8.84 20.76 1.70
CA GLY A 172 10.21 20.91 1.24
C GLY A 172 10.92 19.57 0.97
N VAL A 173 10.17 18.54 0.56
CA VAL A 173 10.70 17.21 0.24
C VAL A 173 10.61 16.93 -1.26
N ARG A 174 11.24 15.85 -1.74
CA ARG A 174 11.10 15.43 -3.14
C ARG A 174 9.96 14.45 -3.32
N TYR A 175 9.25 14.59 -4.43
CA TYR A 175 8.27 13.61 -4.89
C TYR A 175 8.91 12.63 -5.88
N CYS A 176 8.95 11.36 -5.51
CA CYS A 176 9.48 10.27 -6.34
C CYS A 176 8.31 9.40 -6.84
N SER A 177 7.90 9.61 -8.09
CA SER A 177 6.89 8.80 -8.74
C SER A 177 7.52 7.55 -9.38
N VAL A 178 7.01 6.39 -9.00
CA VAL A 178 7.42 5.07 -9.51
C VAL A 178 6.17 4.39 -10.08
N GLU A 179 6.30 3.65 -11.16
CA GLU A 179 5.25 2.83 -11.73
C GLU A 179 5.68 1.37 -11.90
N SER A 180 4.71 0.47 -11.75
CA SER A 180 4.94 -0.96 -11.91
C SER A 180 3.64 -1.72 -12.13
N ASN A 181 3.71 -2.81 -12.89
CA ASN A 181 2.63 -3.77 -13.07
C ASN A 181 2.68 -4.96 -12.08
N MET A 182 3.48 -4.87 -11.01
CA MET A 182 3.77 -5.95 -10.04
C MET A 182 2.54 -6.58 -9.36
N GLY A 183 1.43 -5.84 -9.28
CA GLY A 183 0.19 -6.35 -8.69
C GLY A 183 -0.25 -7.68 -9.30
N LYS A 184 -0.01 -7.89 -10.59
CA LYS A 184 -0.38 -9.12 -11.31
C LYS A 184 0.26 -10.38 -10.74
N VAL A 185 1.58 -10.36 -10.49
CA VAL A 185 2.29 -11.54 -9.98
C VAL A 185 2.01 -11.75 -8.50
N LEU A 186 2.04 -10.70 -7.70
CA LEU A 186 1.84 -10.80 -6.26
C LEU A 186 0.43 -11.28 -5.90
N GLN A 187 -0.60 -10.78 -6.60
CA GLN A 187 -2.00 -11.16 -6.34
C GLN A 187 -2.34 -12.55 -6.87
N ALA A 188 -1.57 -13.10 -7.81
CA ALA A 188 -1.76 -14.46 -8.30
C ALA A 188 -1.42 -15.53 -7.23
N PHE A 189 -0.55 -15.20 -6.27
CA PHE A 189 -0.05 -16.14 -5.25
C PHE A 189 -0.36 -15.71 -3.80
N GLY A 190 -0.93 -14.53 -3.59
CA GLY A 190 -1.31 -14.05 -2.26
C GLY A 190 -2.38 -12.96 -2.24
N SER A 191 -3.19 -12.98 -1.19
CA SER A 191 -4.05 -11.86 -0.78
C SER A 191 -3.26 -10.54 -0.64
N TRP A 192 -3.69 -9.48 -1.35
CA TRP A 192 -3.02 -8.17 -1.34
C TRP A 192 -2.77 -7.61 0.07
N PRO A 193 -3.80 -7.52 0.96
CA PRO A 193 -3.61 -6.95 2.29
C PRO A 193 -2.82 -7.86 3.23
N GLN A 194 -2.94 -9.18 3.10
CA GLN A 194 -2.32 -10.10 4.07
C GLN A 194 -0.89 -10.48 3.72
N HIS A 195 -0.53 -10.51 2.43
CA HIS A 195 0.72 -11.13 2.00
C HIS A 195 1.60 -10.24 1.12
N ALA A 196 1.01 -9.40 0.27
CA ALA A 196 1.72 -8.89 -0.91
C ALA A 196 2.14 -7.41 -0.87
N HIS A 197 1.34 -6.53 -0.26
CA HIS A 197 1.56 -5.09 -0.41
C HIS A 197 2.89 -4.58 0.19
N GLY A 198 3.43 -5.20 1.26
CA GLY A 198 4.76 -4.85 1.78
C GLY A 198 5.88 -5.32 0.85
N LEU A 199 5.79 -6.52 0.28
CA LEU A 199 6.75 -7.01 -0.72
C LEU A 199 6.80 -6.11 -1.97
N ALA A 200 5.66 -5.56 -2.39
CA ALA A 200 5.59 -4.57 -3.46
C ALA A 200 6.37 -3.30 -3.11
N MET A 201 6.19 -2.76 -1.91
CA MET A 201 6.95 -1.59 -1.42
C MET A 201 8.44 -1.92 -1.27
N ILE A 202 8.78 -3.08 -0.74
CA ILE A 202 10.16 -3.55 -0.60
C ILE A 202 10.85 -3.65 -1.96
N ALA A 203 10.17 -4.21 -2.98
CA ALA A 203 10.72 -4.30 -4.32
C ALA A 203 11.11 -2.92 -4.87
N VAL A 204 10.27 -1.91 -4.67
CA VAL A 204 10.57 -0.52 -5.05
C VAL A 204 11.67 0.07 -4.17
N ALA A 205 11.64 -0.15 -2.86
CA ALA A 205 12.66 0.35 -1.94
C ALA A 205 14.06 -0.15 -2.35
N ARG A 206 14.19 -1.44 -2.69
CA ARG A 206 15.46 -2.03 -3.15
C ARG A 206 16.02 -1.38 -4.42
N MET A 207 15.18 -0.75 -5.24
CA MET A 207 15.64 -0.01 -6.42
C MET A 207 16.25 1.37 -6.08
N PHE A 208 16.09 1.85 -4.85
CA PHE A 208 16.72 3.08 -4.34
C PHE A 208 17.98 2.82 -3.50
N ALA A 209 18.39 1.55 -3.32
CA ALA A 209 19.56 1.22 -2.52
C ALA A 209 20.82 1.92 -3.05
N GLY A 210 21.57 2.54 -2.13
CA GLY A 210 22.71 3.42 -2.44
C GLY A 210 22.34 4.89 -2.70
N ALA A 211 21.14 5.18 -3.21
CA ALA A 211 20.66 6.55 -3.42
C ALA A 211 19.92 7.13 -2.20
N ILE A 212 19.17 6.29 -1.49
CA ILE A 212 18.46 6.63 -0.25
C ILE A 212 18.95 5.68 0.84
N ALA A 213 19.43 6.23 1.96
CA ALA A 213 19.98 5.40 3.04
C ALA A 213 18.90 4.74 3.89
N GLN A 214 17.74 5.37 4.04
CA GLN A 214 16.62 4.79 4.79
C GLN A 214 15.30 4.99 4.06
N ILE A 215 14.48 3.94 3.98
CA ILE A 215 13.09 4.06 3.50
C ILE A 215 12.12 3.58 4.58
N ARG A 216 11.20 4.46 4.97
CA ARG A 216 10.12 4.18 5.92
C ARG A 216 8.90 3.63 5.20
N ILE A 217 8.40 2.49 5.64
CA ILE A 217 7.10 1.94 5.27
C ILE A 217 6.09 2.38 6.35
N PRO A 218 5.06 3.17 6.01
CA PRO A 218 4.08 3.64 6.98
C PRO A 218 3.37 2.47 7.70
N GLY A 219 3.44 2.46 9.03
CA GLY A 219 2.87 1.38 9.83
C GLY A 219 1.34 1.44 9.85
N THR A 220 0.66 0.36 9.45
CA THR A 220 -0.80 0.25 9.56
C THR A 220 -1.25 0.10 11.02
N PHE A 221 -0.61 -0.82 11.75
CA PHE A 221 -0.93 -1.13 13.15
C PHE A 221 0.00 -0.40 14.11
N SER A 222 -0.48 -0.11 15.31
CA SER A 222 0.39 0.32 16.41
C SER A 222 1.35 -0.81 16.82
N ILE A 223 2.39 -0.52 17.62
CA ILE A 223 3.30 -1.56 18.15
C ILE A 223 2.51 -2.62 18.94
N GLY A 224 1.54 -2.19 19.76
CA GLY A 224 0.71 -3.10 20.55
C GLY A 224 -0.32 -3.92 19.77
N GLU A 225 -0.56 -3.61 18.50
CA GLU A 225 -1.58 -4.27 17.64
C GLU A 225 -0.96 -5.05 16.48
N GLN A 226 0.36 -5.24 16.50
CA GLN A 226 1.07 -5.97 15.46
C GLN A 226 0.53 -7.39 15.31
N LYS A 227 0.34 -7.78 14.05
CA LYS A 227 -0.09 -9.12 13.66
C LYS A 227 0.44 -9.40 12.26
N PRO A 228 0.48 -10.69 11.85
CA PRO A 228 0.84 -11.03 10.49
C PRO A 228 0.02 -10.25 9.46
N TRP A 229 0.73 -9.50 8.62
CA TRP A 229 0.18 -8.62 7.61
C TRP A 229 1.17 -8.50 6.46
N GLY A 230 0.73 -8.01 5.30
CA GLY A 230 1.59 -7.95 4.11
C GLY A 230 2.76 -6.99 4.25
N SER A 231 2.68 -6.03 5.16
CA SER A 231 3.76 -5.18 5.67
C SER A 231 3.70 -5.23 7.19
N TRP A 232 4.79 -5.61 7.82
CA TRP A 232 4.80 -5.99 9.24
C TRP A 232 6.14 -5.68 9.90
N LEU A 233 6.08 -5.21 11.16
CA LEU A 233 7.24 -4.81 11.96
C LEU A 233 8.35 -5.87 12.01
N LEU A 234 7.97 -7.15 12.04
CA LEU A 234 8.92 -8.26 12.12
C LEU A 234 9.45 -8.72 10.75
N THR A 235 8.94 -8.25 9.62
CA THR A 235 9.36 -8.74 8.30
C THR A 235 10.01 -7.66 7.45
N ASP A 236 9.48 -6.44 7.45
CA ASP A 236 9.92 -5.42 6.50
C ASP A 236 11.40 -5.05 6.67
N PRO A 237 11.94 -4.90 7.90
CA PRO A 237 13.35 -4.56 8.08
C PRO A 237 14.33 -5.64 7.62
N LEU A 238 13.86 -6.90 7.46
CA LEU A 238 14.71 -8.03 7.05
C LEU A 238 15.18 -7.95 5.60
N PHE A 239 14.66 -7.01 4.81
CA PHE A 239 15.09 -6.76 3.43
C PHE A 239 16.12 -5.61 3.32
N SER A 240 16.67 -5.19 4.46
CA SER A 240 17.76 -4.21 4.51
C SER A 240 19.11 -4.83 4.13
N ASP A 241 20.02 -3.99 3.69
CA ASP A 241 21.46 -4.27 3.60
C ASP A 241 22.24 -2.97 3.89
N GLU A 242 23.56 -3.01 3.75
CA GLU A 242 24.48 -1.91 4.03
C GLU A 242 24.17 -0.65 3.21
N ARG A 243 23.51 -0.82 2.06
CA ARG A 243 23.18 0.25 1.12
C ARG A 243 21.81 0.87 1.36
N LEU A 244 20.95 0.21 2.13
CA LEU A 244 19.59 0.64 2.39
C LEU A 244 19.03 0.01 3.67
N ARG A 245 18.61 0.87 4.60
CA ARG A 245 17.81 0.49 5.76
C ARG A 245 16.32 0.61 5.46
N ILE A 246 15.60 -0.50 5.49
CA ILE A 246 14.13 -0.50 5.43
C ILE A 246 13.59 -0.47 6.86
N VAL A 247 12.71 0.48 7.14
CA VAL A 247 12.11 0.66 8.47
C VAL A 247 10.60 0.52 8.36
N HIS A 248 10.01 -0.36 9.15
CA HIS A 248 8.57 -0.34 9.38
C HIS A 248 8.26 0.74 10.42
N ASP A 249 7.60 1.82 10.02
CA ASP A 249 7.35 3.00 10.86
C ASP A 249 6.17 2.77 11.85
N ALA A 250 6.23 1.68 12.61
CA ALA A 250 5.31 1.46 13.72
C ALA A 250 5.65 2.36 14.90
N CYS A 251 4.63 2.75 15.64
CA CYS A 251 4.71 3.48 16.91
C CYS A 251 3.45 3.14 17.74
N ASP A 252 3.30 3.73 18.91
CA ASP A 252 2.13 3.45 19.77
C ASP A 252 0.83 4.07 19.25
N ALA A 253 0.91 5.00 18.29
CA ALA A 253 -0.26 5.66 17.71
C ALA A 253 -1.16 4.65 16.99
N ARG A 254 -2.41 4.56 17.45
CA ARG A 254 -3.48 3.82 16.79
C ARG A 254 -4.12 4.67 15.70
N ARG A 255 -5.07 4.09 14.96
CA ARG A 255 -5.76 4.79 13.86
C ARG A 255 -6.36 6.13 14.31
N MET A 256 -7.04 6.15 15.45
CA MET A 256 -7.70 7.36 15.96
C MET A 256 -6.69 8.45 16.33
N ASP A 257 -5.53 8.09 16.90
CA ASP A 257 -4.47 9.04 17.23
C ASP A 257 -3.88 9.67 15.96
N LYS A 258 -3.69 8.85 14.92
CA LYS A 258 -3.25 9.34 13.61
C LYS A 258 -4.26 10.33 13.04
N ILE A 259 -5.55 10.01 13.05
CA ILE A 259 -6.60 10.91 12.54
C ILE A 259 -6.63 12.22 13.34
N ARG A 260 -6.53 12.17 14.68
CA ARG A 260 -6.43 13.38 15.52
C ARG A 260 -5.26 14.26 15.12
N ARG A 261 -4.10 13.66 14.85
CA ARG A 261 -2.93 14.40 14.38
C ARG A 261 -3.17 15.03 13.01
N LEU A 262 -3.82 14.32 12.09
CA LEU A 262 -4.14 14.86 10.75
C LEU A 262 -5.22 15.94 10.79
N ALA A 263 -6.18 15.86 11.71
CA ALA A 263 -7.22 16.88 11.91
C ALA A 263 -6.65 18.27 12.26
N GLN A 264 -5.41 18.33 12.73
CA GLN A 264 -4.68 19.57 13.04
C GLN A 264 -3.85 20.10 11.85
N SER A 265 -3.86 19.42 10.70
CA SER A 265 -3.05 19.77 9.53
C SER A 265 -3.95 20.22 8.38
N PRO A 266 -3.97 21.53 8.04
CA PRO A 266 -4.70 22.03 6.88
C PRO A 266 -4.30 21.34 5.57
N LEU A 267 -3.01 21.04 5.40
CA LEU A 267 -2.50 20.29 4.24
C LEU A 267 -3.08 18.88 4.17
N ALA A 268 -3.13 18.14 5.28
CA ALA A 268 -3.76 16.83 5.30
C ALA A 268 -5.26 16.95 4.97
N LEU A 269 -5.98 17.93 5.53
CA LEU A 269 -7.40 18.15 5.25
C LEU A 269 -7.67 18.52 3.77
N ARG A 270 -6.72 19.15 3.08
CA ARG A 270 -6.81 19.42 1.63
C ARG A 270 -6.54 18.19 0.75
N HIS A 271 -5.59 17.35 1.15
CA HIS A 271 -5.00 16.34 0.25
C HIS A 271 -5.22 14.87 0.66
N LEU A 272 -5.88 14.59 1.78
CA LEU A 272 -6.09 13.22 2.26
C LEU A 272 -6.82 12.35 1.23
N ARG A 273 -6.22 11.22 0.84
CA ARG A 273 -6.79 10.23 -0.09
C ARG A 273 -6.97 8.89 0.58
N VAL A 274 -8.22 8.51 0.85
CA VAL A 274 -8.55 7.22 1.48
C VAL A 274 -9.32 6.30 0.56
N CYS A 275 -9.90 6.85 -0.51
CA CYS A 275 -10.69 6.10 -1.46
C CYS A 275 -9.82 5.17 -2.31
N TRP A 276 -10.29 3.93 -2.44
CA TRP A 276 -9.71 2.92 -3.33
C TRP A 276 -10.67 2.56 -4.48
N GLU A 277 -11.92 2.98 -4.40
CA GLU A 277 -12.89 2.79 -5.49
C GLU A 277 -12.56 3.79 -6.60
N SER A 278 -12.76 3.38 -7.85
CA SER A 278 -12.73 4.28 -9.01
C SER A 278 -14.17 4.73 -9.24
N VAL A 279 -14.40 6.02 -8.99
CA VAL A 279 -15.64 6.73 -9.30
C VAL A 279 -15.22 7.93 -10.14
N ASP A 280 -15.69 7.98 -11.37
CA ASP A 280 -15.23 8.93 -12.38
C ASP A 280 -15.27 10.37 -11.86
N GLY A 281 -14.15 11.08 -12.03
CA GLY A 281 -13.99 12.48 -11.64
C GLY A 281 -13.85 12.74 -10.13
N MET A 282 -13.94 11.72 -9.26
CA MET A 282 -13.89 11.92 -7.81
C MET A 282 -12.54 11.54 -7.18
N TYR A 283 -11.95 12.47 -6.44
CA TYR A 283 -10.73 12.23 -5.64
C TYR A 283 -10.98 11.26 -4.48
N ASN A 284 -11.99 11.54 -3.66
CA ASN A 284 -12.60 10.61 -2.71
C ASN A 284 -14.10 10.47 -3.04
N CYS A 285 -14.61 9.25 -3.20
CA CYS A 285 -16.01 9.07 -3.62
C CYS A 285 -17.07 9.42 -2.56
N CYS A 286 -16.67 9.67 -1.31
CA CYS A 286 -17.53 9.96 -0.15
C CYS A 286 -18.62 8.90 0.16
N ARG A 287 -18.61 7.74 -0.51
CA ARG A 287 -19.67 6.73 -0.42
C ARG A 287 -19.17 5.35 -0.03
N CYS A 288 -17.90 5.06 -0.29
CA CYS A 288 -17.31 3.78 0.08
C CYS A 288 -17.05 3.72 1.58
N GLU A 289 -16.92 2.51 2.10
CA GLU A 289 -16.69 2.27 3.52
C GLU A 289 -15.41 2.98 4.03
N LYS A 290 -14.35 3.05 3.22
CA LYS A 290 -13.11 3.77 3.59
C LYS A 290 -13.28 5.28 3.66
N CYS A 291 -14.06 5.89 2.77
CA CYS A 291 -14.36 7.32 2.83
C CYS A 291 -15.22 7.62 4.05
N LEU A 292 -16.35 6.92 4.18
CA LEU A 292 -17.32 7.16 5.25
C LEU A 292 -16.69 6.98 6.63
N ARG A 293 -15.86 5.94 6.86
CA ARG A 293 -15.21 5.77 8.17
C ARG A 293 -14.32 6.95 8.55
N THR A 294 -13.63 7.56 7.58
CA THR A 294 -12.68 8.64 7.83
C THR A 294 -13.43 9.96 7.97
N MET A 295 -14.41 10.21 7.10
CA MET A 295 -15.30 11.37 7.21
C MET A 295 -16.02 11.38 8.57
N THR A 296 -16.53 10.23 9.03
CA THR A 296 -17.11 10.11 10.37
C THR A 296 -16.12 10.50 11.47
N SER A 297 -14.86 10.07 11.41
CA SER A 297 -13.87 10.47 12.41
C SER A 297 -13.59 11.98 12.36
N LEU A 298 -13.50 12.60 11.17
CA LEU A 298 -13.28 14.04 11.02
C LEU A 298 -14.49 14.87 11.48
N ASP A 299 -15.69 14.36 11.27
CA ASP A 299 -16.97 14.95 11.70
C ASP A 299 -17.09 14.93 13.23
N ILE A 300 -16.78 13.79 13.87
CA ILE A 300 -16.68 13.70 15.34
C ILE A 300 -15.66 14.72 15.87
N LEU A 301 -14.54 14.92 15.18
CA LEU A 301 -13.53 15.93 15.55
C LEU A 301 -13.97 17.37 15.22
N GLY A 302 -15.04 17.58 14.46
CA GLY A 302 -15.57 18.90 14.09
C GLY A 302 -14.75 19.64 13.02
N VAL A 303 -14.00 18.89 12.19
CA VAL A 303 -13.13 19.46 11.16
C VAL A 303 -13.47 18.99 9.75
N LEU A 304 -14.53 18.19 9.57
CA LEU A 304 -14.91 17.68 8.25
C LEU A 304 -15.20 18.82 7.26
N ASP A 305 -15.91 19.86 7.68
CA ASP A 305 -16.26 21.00 6.82
C ASP A 305 -15.04 21.81 6.36
N GLN A 306 -13.89 21.64 7.02
CA GLN A 306 -12.62 22.27 6.64
C GLN A 306 -11.86 21.43 5.59
N SER A 307 -12.30 20.20 5.32
CA SER A 307 -11.62 19.28 4.42
C SER A 307 -12.12 19.39 2.99
N THR A 308 -11.33 20.00 2.12
CA THR A 308 -11.61 20.04 0.67
C THR A 308 -11.34 18.71 -0.03
N ALA A 309 -10.75 17.72 0.66
CA ALA A 309 -10.51 16.39 0.13
C ALA A 309 -11.80 15.56 -0.07
N PHE A 310 -12.92 15.95 0.53
CA PHE A 310 -14.21 15.27 0.43
C PHE A 310 -15.26 16.19 -0.21
N ALA A 311 -15.57 15.96 -1.48
CA ALA A 311 -16.44 16.84 -2.27
C ALA A 311 -17.94 16.72 -1.98
N LEU A 312 -18.36 15.74 -1.18
CA LEU A 312 -19.77 15.50 -0.82
C LEU A 312 -19.92 15.46 0.70
N PRO A 313 -21.07 15.91 1.24
CA PRO A 313 -21.34 15.89 2.68
C PRO A 313 -21.40 14.46 3.24
N LEU A 314 -21.21 14.35 4.55
CA LEU A 314 -21.40 13.11 5.28
C LEU A 314 -22.88 12.92 5.62
N GLU A 315 -23.51 11.92 5.01
CA GLU A 315 -24.89 11.54 5.32
C GLU A 315 -24.88 10.35 6.29
N TYR A 316 -25.49 10.49 7.48
CA TYR A 316 -25.50 9.42 8.48
C TYR A 316 -26.29 8.19 8.03
N GLU A 317 -27.25 8.31 7.12
CA GLU A 317 -27.93 7.20 6.48
C GLU A 317 -26.94 6.35 5.67
N GLN A 318 -25.98 6.99 4.99
CA GLN A 318 -24.95 6.30 4.22
C GLN A 318 -23.97 5.60 5.16
N VAL A 319 -23.59 6.26 6.27
CA VAL A 319 -22.85 5.63 7.37
C VAL A 319 -23.62 4.39 7.83
N ALA A 320 -24.89 4.51 8.20
CA ALA A 320 -25.70 3.38 8.65
C ALA A 320 -25.79 2.27 7.59
N ALA A 321 -25.77 2.59 6.30
CA ALA A 321 -25.88 1.64 5.19
C ALA A 321 -24.58 0.87 4.87
N VAL A 322 -23.44 1.24 5.48
CA VAL A 322 -22.16 0.55 5.31
C VAL A 322 -22.26 -0.93 5.69
N CYS A 323 -21.89 -1.82 4.78
CA CYS A 323 -21.90 -3.26 5.01
C CYS A 323 -20.53 -3.75 5.47
N LEU A 324 -20.47 -4.41 6.62
CA LEU A 324 -19.24 -4.95 7.22
C LEU A 324 -19.22 -6.48 7.09
N PRO A 325 -18.69 -7.06 5.98
CA PRO A 325 -18.79 -8.50 5.69
C PRO A 325 -17.86 -9.39 6.52
N ARG A 326 -17.08 -8.81 7.44
CA ARG A 326 -16.07 -9.49 8.27
C ARG A 326 -16.04 -8.87 9.65
N ASN A 327 -15.87 -9.70 10.69
CA ASN A 327 -15.85 -9.23 12.08
C ASN A 327 -14.74 -8.19 12.34
N GLY A 328 -13.57 -8.37 11.73
CA GLY A 328 -12.45 -7.43 11.87
C GLY A 328 -12.73 -6.00 11.37
N LEU A 329 -13.76 -5.79 10.56
CA LEU A 329 -14.16 -4.44 10.12
C LEU A 329 -15.02 -3.71 11.16
N ARG A 330 -15.53 -4.40 12.19
CA ARG A 330 -16.32 -3.78 13.26
C ARG A 330 -15.47 -2.96 14.24
N ILE A 331 -14.14 -3.04 14.14
CA ILE A 331 -13.25 -2.18 14.94
C ILE A 331 -13.46 -0.70 14.62
N PHE A 332 -13.64 -0.34 13.35
CA PHE A 332 -13.75 1.06 12.93
C PHE A 332 -14.97 1.79 13.50
N PRO A 333 -16.21 1.27 13.44
CA PRO A 333 -17.32 1.91 14.12
C PRO A 333 -17.19 1.88 15.65
N ARG A 334 -16.51 0.89 16.26
CA ARG A 334 -16.23 0.89 17.71
C ARG A 334 -15.27 2.01 18.11
N GLU A 335 -14.22 2.20 17.33
CA GLU A 335 -13.26 3.29 17.53
C GLU A 335 -13.93 4.66 17.38
N ASN A 336 -14.81 4.83 16.38
CA ASN A 336 -15.59 6.06 16.23
C ASN A 336 -16.53 6.31 17.42
N LEU A 337 -17.23 5.27 17.93
CA LEU A 337 -18.07 5.42 19.13
C LEU A 337 -17.24 5.78 20.38
N SER A 338 -16.06 5.16 20.55
CA SER A 338 -15.13 5.52 21.65
C SER A 338 -14.69 6.97 21.54
N MET A 339 -14.27 7.40 20.35
CA MET A 339 -13.88 8.77 20.08
C MET A 339 -15.03 9.75 20.34
N LEU A 340 -16.24 9.46 19.86
CA LEU A 340 -17.41 10.30 20.11
C LEU A 340 -17.65 10.49 21.62
N LYS A 341 -17.62 9.40 22.38
CA LYS A 341 -17.73 9.44 23.85
C LYS A 341 -16.63 10.28 24.49
N GLU A 342 -15.38 10.11 24.05
CA GLU A 342 -14.22 10.86 24.55
C GLU A 342 -14.33 12.37 24.28
N THR A 343 -14.94 12.78 23.16
CA THR A 343 -15.16 14.20 22.86
C THR A 343 -16.27 14.85 23.69
N GLY A 344 -17.16 14.07 24.30
CA GLY A 344 -18.33 14.57 25.02
C GLY A 344 -19.41 15.21 24.12
N LYS A 345 -19.28 15.15 22.79
CA LYS A 345 -20.28 15.68 21.86
C LYS A 345 -21.55 14.82 21.85
N CYS A 346 -22.70 15.48 21.71
CA CYS A 346 -23.99 14.81 21.53
C CYS A 346 -24.32 14.72 20.03
N MET A 347 -24.25 13.51 19.45
CA MET A 347 -24.53 13.25 18.02
C MET A 347 -25.42 11.99 17.88
N PRO A 348 -26.69 12.04 18.32
CA PRO A 348 -27.53 10.85 18.48
C PRO A 348 -27.82 10.12 17.16
N GLU A 349 -27.95 10.85 16.05
CA GLU A 349 -28.17 10.26 14.73
C GLU A 349 -26.94 9.49 14.23
N LEU A 350 -25.74 10.03 14.46
CA LEU A 350 -24.49 9.36 14.11
C LEU A 350 -24.27 8.11 14.98
N GLU A 351 -24.50 8.23 16.28
CA GLU A 351 -24.42 7.11 17.22
C GLU A 351 -25.36 5.97 16.80
N ALA A 352 -26.62 6.29 16.48
CA ALA A 352 -27.59 5.33 15.95
C ALA A 352 -27.13 4.69 14.63
N ALA A 353 -26.52 5.47 13.72
CA ALA A 353 -25.97 4.97 12.47
C ALA A 353 -24.83 3.95 12.70
N LEU A 354 -23.91 4.26 13.61
CA LEU A 354 -22.79 3.39 13.97
C LEU A 354 -23.26 2.10 14.66
N TYR A 355 -24.23 2.19 15.58
CA TYR A 355 -24.84 1.01 16.18
C TYR A 355 -25.56 0.14 15.13
N ARG A 356 -26.24 0.75 14.15
CA ARG A 356 -26.86 -0.01 13.05
C ARG A 356 -25.83 -0.76 12.21
N GLN A 357 -24.65 -0.18 11.96
CA GLN A 357 -23.56 -0.91 11.30
C GLN A 357 -23.08 -2.10 12.14
N LEU A 358 -22.87 -1.88 13.44
CA LEU A 358 -22.33 -2.89 14.36
C LEU A 358 -23.26 -4.10 14.52
N HIS A 359 -24.54 -3.84 14.73
CA HIS A 359 -25.55 -4.88 14.97
C HIS A 359 -26.01 -5.57 13.68
N ARG A 360 -25.71 -5.02 12.51
CA ARG A 360 -26.04 -5.68 11.24
C ARG A 360 -25.38 -7.07 11.17
N PRO A 361 -26.14 -8.14 10.94
CA PRO A 361 -25.57 -9.46 10.79
C PRO A 361 -24.59 -9.55 9.62
N ILE A 362 -23.49 -10.28 9.82
CA ILE A 362 -22.43 -10.45 8.80
C ILE A 362 -23.00 -11.09 7.54
N TRP A 363 -23.86 -12.11 7.67
CA TRP A 363 -24.49 -12.79 6.55
C TRP A 363 -25.34 -11.82 5.70
N PHE A 364 -26.06 -10.91 6.35
CA PHE A 364 -26.89 -9.90 5.68
C PHE A 364 -26.04 -8.86 4.95
N SER A 365 -24.93 -8.42 5.57
CA SER A 365 -23.94 -7.56 4.90
C SER A 365 -23.36 -8.21 3.65
N ARG A 366 -23.01 -9.51 3.73
CA ARG A 366 -22.53 -10.28 2.56
C ARG A 366 -23.60 -10.40 1.48
N LEU A 367 -24.85 -10.67 1.86
CA LEU A 367 -25.97 -10.75 0.94
C LEU A 367 -26.19 -9.42 0.21
N ARG A 368 -26.30 -8.30 0.93
CA ARG A 368 -26.46 -6.96 0.32
C ARG A 368 -25.32 -6.62 -0.64
N LEU A 369 -24.08 -6.90 -0.27
CA LEU A 369 -22.93 -6.66 -1.15
C LEU A 369 -22.98 -7.54 -2.41
N LYS A 370 -23.43 -8.80 -2.30
CA LYS A 370 -23.62 -9.68 -3.45
C LYS A 370 -24.69 -9.13 -4.41
N TRP A 371 -25.82 -8.67 -3.88
CA TRP A 371 -26.89 -8.05 -4.69
C TRP A 371 -26.45 -6.73 -5.33
N ARG A 372 -25.77 -5.85 -4.59
CA ARG A 372 -25.19 -4.61 -5.15
C ARG A 372 -24.26 -4.90 -6.33
N LYS A 373 -23.37 -5.89 -6.20
CA LYS A 373 -22.48 -6.30 -7.31
C LYS A 373 -23.25 -6.83 -8.52
N ARG A 374 -24.36 -7.56 -8.31
CA ARG A 374 -25.22 -8.04 -9.40
C ARG A 374 -25.91 -6.88 -10.12
N LEU A 375 -26.48 -5.93 -9.38
CA LEU A 375 -27.13 -4.75 -9.94
C LEU A 375 -26.16 -3.88 -10.75
N VAL A 376 -24.95 -3.64 -10.24
CA VAL A 376 -23.92 -2.89 -11.00
C VAL A 376 -23.54 -3.62 -12.29
N ARG A 377 -23.42 -4.95 -12.27
CA ARG A 377 -23.15 -5.75 -13.48
C ARG A 377 -24.30 -5.65 -14.48
N TRP A 378 -25.55 -5.72 -14.02
CA TRP A 378 -26.72 -5.56 -14.89
C TRP A 378 -26.80 -4.15 -15.48
N GLY A 379 -26.59 -3.11 -14.68
CA GLY A 379 -26.55 -1.73 -15.19
C GLY A 379 -25.48 -1.50 -16.24
N ARG A 380 -24.28 -2.10 -16.08
CA ARG A 380 -23.23 -2.04 -17.13
C ARG A 380 -23.59 -2.80 -18.40
N LEU A 381 -24.31 -3.92 -18.30
CA LEU A 381 -24.75 -4.68 -19.47
C LEU A 381 -25.81 -3.92 -20.27
N VAL A 382 -26.77 -3.27 -19.59
CA VAL A 382 -27.76 -2.39 -20.22
C VAL A 382 -27.08 -1.22 -20.92
N HIS A 383 -26.12 -0.56 -20.26
CA HIS A 383 -25.40 0.58 -20.85
C HIS A 383 -24.45 0.20 -22.02
N LEU A 384 -24.02 -1.07 -22.10
CA LEU A 384 -23.26 -1.61 -23.24
C LEU A 384 -24.17 -2.03 -24.40
N GLN A 385 -25.45 -2.32 -24.13
CA GLN A 385 -26.48 -2.57 -25.14
C GLN A 385 -26.89 -1.24 -25.79
N ASP A 386 -27.16 -0.20 -25.00
CA ASP A 386 -27.51 1.14 -25.50
C ASP A 386 -26.40 1.78 -26.37
N LYS A 387 -25.12 1.42 -26.14
CA LYS A 387 -23.97 1.87 -26.96
C LYS A 387 -23.69 1.02 -28.20
N ARG A 388 -24.36 -0.13 -28.36
CA ARG A 388 -24.30 -0.95 -29.57
C ARG A 388 -25.48 -0.70 -30.50
N ASP A 389 -26.58 -0.20 -29.95
CA ASP A 389 -27.80 0.14 -30.67
C ASP A 389 -27.86 1.64 -31.08
N ALA A 390 -26.79 2.40 -30.80
CA ALA A 390 -26.52 3.77 -31.25
C ALA A 390 -25.24 3.81 -32.07
#